data_AF-A0A7C7HJ86-F1
#
_entry.id   AF-A0A7C7HJ86-F1
#
_cell.length_a   1.000
_cell.length_b   1.000
_cell.length_c   1.000
_cell.angle_alpha   90.00
_cell.angle_beta   90.00
_cell.angle_gamma   90.00
#
_symmetry.space_group_name_H-M   'P 1'
#
loop_
_entity.id
_entity.type
_entity.pdbx_description
1 polymer ?
#
loop_
_entity_poly.entity_id
_entity_poly.type
_entity_poly.pdbx_seq_one_letter_code
_entity_poly.pdbx_strand_id
1 'polypeptide(L)' 'MPTISHKVLRKFIYNLYIGAGGVEEDAQIVSNHLVDANLTGHDSHGVINAIGYANAMKDGPSAETSWKSYVKHL' A
#
# COMPACT_ATOMS: atom_id res chain seq x y z
N MET A 1 -21.88 1.71 8.23
CA MET A 1 -20.62 1.37 7.53
C MET A 1 -20.93 0.26 6.53
N PRO A 2 -20.54 0.39 5.25
CA PRO A 2 -20.73 -0.69 4.28
C PRO A 2 -19.86 -1.89 4.67
N THR A 3 -20.39 -3.10 4.52
CA THR A 3 -19.62 -4.34 4.68
C THR A 3 -18.97 -4.69 3.35
N ILE A 4 -17.63 -4.69 3.33
CA ILE A 4 -16.84 -5.00 2.14
C ILE A 4 -16.04 -6.28 2.41
N SER A 5 -15.96 -7.18 1.42
CA SER A 5 -15.12 -8.37 1.54
C SER A 5 -13.64 -8.00 1.70
N HIS A 6 -12.99 -8.55 2.72
CA HIS A 6 -11.56 -8.36 2.95
C HIS A 6 -10.69 -8.77 1.74
N LYS A 7 -11.12 -9.77 0.97
CA LYS A 7 -10.42 -10.21 -0.26
C LYS A 7 -10.50 -9.16 -1.35
N VAL A 8 -11.67 -8.55 -1.53
CA VAL A 8 -11.88 -7.46 -2.49
C VAL A 8 -11.06 -6.25 -2.08
N LEU A 9 -11.07 -5.92 -0.79
CA LEU A 9 -10.34 -4.78 -0.25
C LEU A 9 -8.82 -4.95 -0.40
N ARG A 10 -8.26 -6.12 -0.07
CA ARG A 10 -6.83 -6.43 -0.29
C ARG A 10 -6.44 -6.25 -1.75
N LYS A 11 -7.21 -6.82 -2.68
CA LYS A 11 -6.95 -6.70 -4.12
C LYS A 11 -7.02 -5.25 -4.60
N PHE A 12 -7.99 -4.49 -4.12
CA PHE A 12 -8.15 -3.07 -4.45
C PHE A 12 -6.92 -2.25 -4.01
N ILE A 13 -6.49 -2.41 -2.75
CA ILE A 13 -5.34 -1.68 -2.21
C ILE A 13 -4.03 -2.11 -2.85
N TYR A 14 -3.84 -3.41 -3.12
CA TYR A 14 -2.72 -3.91 -3.91
C TYR A 14 -2.64 -3.22 -5.27
N ASN A 15 -3.73 -3.23 -6.05
CA ASN A 15 -3.77 -2.61 -7.36
C ASN A 15 -3.53 -1.09 -7.31
N LEU A 16 -3.99 -0.43 -6.24
CA LEU A 16 -3.71 1.00 -5.99
C LEU A 16 -2.20 1.25 -5.89
N TYR A 17 -1.47 0.42 -5.13
CA TYR A 17 -0.02 0.57 -4.98
C TYR A 17 0.76 0.22 -6.23
N ILE A 18 0.35 -0.83 -6.96
CA ILE A 18 0.94 -1.13 -8.28
C ILE A 18 0.75 0.06 -9.23
N GLY A 19 -0.46 0.62 -9.29
CA GLY A 19 -0.74 1.81 -10.10
C GLY A 19 0.01 3.08 -9.66
N ALA A 20 0.48 3.12 -8.41
CA ALA A 20 1.31 4.19 -7.87
C ALA A 20 2.82 3.96 -8.10
N GLY A 21 3.22 2.85 -8.72
CA GLY A 21 4.63 2.50 -8.98
C GLY A 21 5.33 1.76 -7.84
N GLY A 22 4.56 1.16 -6.92
CA GLY A 22 5.07 0.31 -5.85
C GLY A 22 5.55 -1.06 -6.35
N VAL A 23 6.46 -1.68 -5.59
CA VAL A 23 6.97 -3.04 -5.83
C VAL A 23 5.88 -4.07 -5.49
N GLU A 24 5.77 -5.14 -6.28
CA GLU A 24 4.71 -6.15 -6.12
C GLU A 24 4.67 -6.80 -4.73
N GLU A 25 5.83 -7.20 -4.20
CA GLU A 25 5.95 -7.82 -2.89
C GLU A 25 5.52 -6.87 -1.76
N ASP A 26 5.99 -5.64 -1.78
CA ASP A 26 5.62 -4.61 -0.79
C ASP A 26 4.13 -4.26 -0.88
N ALA A 27 3.59 -4.13 -2.09
CA ALA A 27 2.17 -3.88 -2.30
C ALA A 27 1.30 -5.00 -1.71
N GLN A 28 1.72 -6.25 -1.85
CA GLN A 28 1.06 -7.42 -1.26
C GLN A 28 1.12 -7.37 0.28
N ILE A 29 2.29 -7.09 0.85
CA ILE A 29 2.50 -7.03 2.31
C ILE A 29 1.66 -5.91 2.92
N VAL A 30 1.78 -4.68 2.42
CA VAL A 30 1.11 -3.51 2.99
C VAL A 30 -0.41 -3.61 2.83
N SER A 31 -0.92 -4.07 1.69
CA SER A 31 -2.37 -4.26 1.50
C SER A 31 -2.97 -5.29 2.46
N ASN A 32 -2.24 -6.37 2.76
CA ASN A 32 -2.66 -7.34 3.78
C ASN A 32 -2.68 -6.70 5.17
N HIS A 33 -1.61 -6.01 5.58
CA HIS A 33 -1.52 -5.38 6.90
C HIS A 33 -2.62 -4.34 7.16
N LEU A 34 -2.91 -3.49 6.19
CA LEU A 34 -3.98 -2.49 6.34
C LEU A 34 -5.35 -3.16 6.52
N VAL A 35 -5.62 -4.22 5.77
CA VAL A 35 -6.89 -4.94 5.89
C VAL A 35 -6.96 -5.74 7.20
N ASP A 36 -5.84 -6.28 7.68
CA ASP A 36 -5.78 -6.96 8.98
C ASP A 36 -6.02 -6.00 10.14
N ALA A 37 -5.54 -4.76 10.03
CA ALA A 37 -5.86 -3.71 10.99
C ALA A 37 -7.38 -3.41 11.02
N ASN A 38 -8.06 -3.35 9.87
CA ASN A 38 -9.53 -3.24 9.85
C ASN A 38 -10.22 -4.47 10.44
N LEU A 39 -9.77 -5.68 10.10
CA LEU A 39 -10.36 -6.93 10.61
C LEU A 39 -10.20 -7.10 12.12
N THR A 40 -9.18 -6.49 12.71
CA THR A 40 -8.92 -6.50 14.16
C THR A 40 -9.51 -5.28 14.89
N GLY A 41 -10.22 -4.40 14.19
CA GLY A 41 -10.90 -3.24 14.76
C GLY A 41 -10.03 -1.99 14.94
N HIS A 42 -8.81 -1.97 14.40
CA HIS A 42 -7.88 -0.84 14.44
C HIS A 42 -8.00 0.02 13.17
N ASP A 43 -9.17 0.60 12.92
CA ASP A 43 -9.47 1.33 11.67
C ASP A 43 -8.51 2.50 11.38
N SER A 44 -7.99 3.16 12.42
CA SER A 44 -6.99 4.23 12.29
C SER A 44 -5.66 3.77 11.67
N HIS A 45 -5.36 2.48 11.76
CA HIS A 45 -4.18 1.85 11.16
C HIS A 45 -4.54 1.04 9.91
N GLY A 46 -5.82 1.02 9.51
CA GLY A 46 -6.32 0.26 8.38
C GLY A 46 -6.29 1.02 7.06
N VAL A 47 -7.19 0.66 6.15
CA VAL A 47 -7.20 1.18 4.76
C VAL A 47 -7.37 2.70 4.64
N ILE A 48 -7.71 3.41 5.71
CA ILE A 48 -7.70 4.88 5.73
C ILE A 48 -6.33 5.47 5.37
N ASN A 49 -5.24 4.74 5.65
CA ASN A 49 -3.87 5.17 5.37
C ASN A 49 -3.43 4.94 3.92
N ALA A 50 -4.19 4.16 3.14
CA ALA A 50 -3.73 3.68 1.83
C ALA A 50 -3.47 4.80 0.82
N ILE A 51 -4.31 5.84 0.82
CA ILE A 51 -4.12 7.00 -0.07
C ILE A 51 -2.83 7.75 0.26
N GLY A 52 -2.53 7.92 1.55
CA GLY A 52 -1.30 8.57 2.02
C GLY A 52 -0.05 7.83 1.54
N TYR A 53 -0.07 6.50 1.65
CA TYR A 53 1.05 5.66 1.19
C TYR A 53 1.19 5.69 -0.33
N ALA A 54 0.09 5.62 -1.08
CA ALA A 54 0.11 5.71 -2.54
C ALA A 54 0.66 7.07 -3.04
N ASN A 55 0.34 8.17 -2.36
CA ASN A 55 0.92 9.48 -2.68
C ASN A 55 2.41 9.54 -2.35
N ALA A 56 2.82 9.00 -1.20
CA ALA A 56 4.23 8.92 -0.82
C ALA A 56 5.07 8.06 -1.79
N MET A 57 4.47 7.08 -2.46
CA MET A 57 5.13 6.32 -3.53
C MET A 57 5.35 7.18 -4.78
N LYS A 58 4.36 7.98 -5.19
CA LYS A 58 4.51 8.87 -6.37
C LYS A 58 5.61 9.92 -6.19
N ASP A 59 5.72 10.45 -4.98
CA ASP A 59 6.57 11.61 -4.67
C ASP A 59 7.84 11.26 -3.88
N GLY A 60 8.12 9.97 -3.64
CA GLY A 60 9.09 9.55 -2.61
C GLY A 60 9.99 8.34 -2.92
N PRO A 61 10.89 8.00 -1.98
CA PRO A 61 11.91 6.95 -2.13
C PRO A 61 11.34 5.52 -2.18
N SER A 62 10.04 5.36 -1.95
CA SER A 62 9.34 4.07 -1.88
C SER A 62 8.87 3.55 -3.24
N ALA A 63 9.06 4.30 -4.32
CA ALA A 63 8.87 3.79 -5.67
C ALA A 63 10.06 2.91 -6.08
N GLU A 64 9.80 1.84 -6.84
CA GLU A 64 10.86 0.96 -7.31
C GLU A 64 11.95 1.71 -8.10
N THR A 65 11.53 2.74 -8.84
CA THR A 65 12.41 3.60 -9.63
C THR A 65 13.33 4.46 -8.76
N SER A 66 12.86 4.94 -7.60
CA SER A 66 13.65 5.82 -6.73
C SER A 66 14.65 5.04 -5.87
N TRP A 67 14.30 3.84 -5.38
CA TRP A 67 15.25 2.97 -4.68
C TRP A 67 16.42 2.54 -5.57
N LYS A 68 16.14 2.09 -6.80
CA LYS A 68 17.19 1.72 -7.77
C LYS A 68 18.10 2.90 -8.12
N SER A 69 17.55 4.12 -8.17
CA SER A 69 18.33 5.34 -8.38
C SER A 69 19.23 5.67 -7.19
N TYR A 70 18.74 5.50 -5.96
CA TYR A 70 19.50 5.78 -4.73
C TYR A 70 20.71 4.85 -4.59
N VAL A 71 20.50 3.54 -4.76
CA VAL A 71 21.58 2.54 -4.63
C VAL A 71 22.63 2.69 -5.73
N LYS A 72 22.26 3.18 -6.92
CA LYS A 72 23.21 3.43 -8.01
C LYS A 72 24.21 4.56 -7.72
N HIS A 73 23.98 5.35 -6.67
CA HIS A 73 24.84 6.48 -6.28
C HIS A 73 25.56 6.27 -4.94
N LEU A 74 25.46 5.06 -4.37
CA LEU A 74 26.28 4.57 -3.26
C LEU A 74 27.44 3.73 -3.81
#